data_AF-A0A0K1PJE3-F1
#
_entry.id   AF-A0A0K1PJE3-F1
#
_cell.length_a   1.000
_cell.length_b   1.000
_cell.length_c   1.000
_cell.angle_alpha   90.00
_cell.angle_beta   90.00
_cell.angle_gamma   90.00
#
_symmetry.space_group_name_H-M   'P 1'
#
loop_
_entity.id
_entity.type
_entity.pdbx_description
1 polymer ?
#
loop_
_entity_poly.entity_id
_entity_poly.type
_entity_poly.pdbx_seq_one_letter_code
_entity_poly.pdbx_strand_id
1 'polypeptide(L)'
;MVITGCGQKAEPPSDQGQHLTTAQAASLTQSKTLLGKRVTVEGYPALCSMGHRYRAGDPVSLEVHTEPDCHGPRIVNIDLPAMSAAPGIGGMGPKPRNRLLVETNFDNSNIKFLTDDYQTVPAKTKLSVSGDVAYPIANEEPPFFPTLNAPSLKVASGS
;
A
#
# COMPACT_ATOMS: atom_id res chain seq x y z
N MET A 1 -1.85 -17.46 8.86
CA MET A 1 -1.60 -16.01 8.78
C MET A 1 -0.29 -15.78 8.04
N VAL A 2 -0.31 -15.00 6.98
CA VAL A 2 0.89 -14.50 6.26
C VAL A 2 1.04 -13.01 6.58
N ILE A 3 2.26 -12.51 6.52
CA ILE A 3 2.61 -11.13 6.83
C ILE A 3 3.58 -10.62 5.75
N THR A 4 3.07 -9.82 4.82
CA THR A 4 3.86 -9.11 3.80
C THR A 4 4.13 -7.69 4.32
N GLY A 5 5.29 -7.06 4.09
CA GLY A 5 5.55 -5.73 4.65
C GLY A 5 6.77 -4.99 4.10
N CYS A 6 6.87 -3.70 4.42
CA CYS A 6 7.80 -2.77 3.74
C CYS A 6 8.90 -2.16 4.63
N GLY A 7 9.01 -2.55 5.91
CA GLY A 7 10.03 -2.01 6.82
C GLY A 7 10.09 -2.71 8.18
N GLN A 8 10.91 -2.21 9.11
CA GLN A 8 11.19 -2.78 10.43
C GLN A 8 11.08 -1.77 11.58
N LYS A 9 10.81 -2.24 12.80
CA LYS A 9 10.68 -1.37 13.98
C LYS A 9 11.91 -0.49 14.27
N ALA A 10 13.12 -0.93 13.91
CA ALA A 10 14.36 -0.18 14.17
C ALA A 10 14.61 1.03 13.25
N GLU A 11 13.86 1.16 12.15
CA GLU A 11 13.98 2.28 11.21
C GLU A 11 13.33 3.57 11.79
N PRO A 12 13.65 4.78 11.31
CA PRO A 12 12.86 5.97 11.65
C PRO A 12 11.40 5.84 11.15
N PRO A 13 10.43 6.60 11.69
CA PRO A 13 9.12 6.76 11.05
C PRO A 13 9.31 7.24 9.61
N SER A 14 8.51 6.74 8.67
CA SER A 14 8.63 7.19 7.28
C SER A 14 8.10 8.60 7.11
N ASP A 15 8.90 9.50 6.56
CA ASP A 15 8.49 10.88 6.29
C ASP A 15 7.21 10.95 5.44
N GLN A 16 6.39 11.98 5.68
CA GLN A 16 5.28 12.30 4.80
C GLN A 16 5.79 13.11 3.61
N GLY A 17 5.49 12.62 2.40
CA GLY A 17 5.72 13.35 1.17
C GLY A 17 4.73 14.49 0.96
N GLN A 18 4.86 15.20 -0.16
CA GLN A 18 3.90 16.23 -0.57
C GLN A 18 2.48 15.64 -0.61
N HIS A 19 1.58 16.15 0.21
CA HIS A 19 0.16 15.78 0.18
C HIS A 19 -0.47 16.18 -1.16
N LEU A 20 -1.11 15.22 -1.82
CA LEU A 20 -1.84 15.40 -3.07
C LEU A 20 -3.33 15.23 -2.84
N THR A 21 -4.12 16.20 -3.31
CA THR A 21 -5.57 16.03 -3.47
C THR A 21 -5.89 14.94 -4.50
N THR A 22 -7.10 14.38 -4.46
CA THR A 22 -7.59 13.39 -5.43
C THR A 22 -7.38 13.83 -6.89
N ALA A 23 -7.61 15.11 -7.20
CA ALA A 23 -7.40 15.66 -8.54
C ALA A 23 -5.92 15.72 -8.95
N GLN A 24 -5.03 16.09 -8.03
CA GLN A 24 -3.58 16.07 -8.27
C GLN A 24 -3.06 14.64 -8.42
N ALA A 25 -3.57 13.69 -7.62
CA ALA A 25 -3.18 12.29 -7.71
C ALA A 25 -3.69 11.64 -9.01
N ALA A 26 -4.90 11.95 -9.47
CA ALA A 26 -5.36 11.54 -10.80
C ALA A 26 -4.43 12.04 -11.93
N SER A 27 -3.88 13.25 -11.82
CA SER A 27 -2.94 13.80 -12.79
C SER A 27 -1.57 13.08 -12.86
N LEU A 28 -1.22 12.23 -11.88
CA LEU A 28 -0.04 11.37 -11.94
C LEU A 28 -0.09 10.44 -13.16
N THR A 29 -1.26 9.93 -13.52
CA THR A 29 -1.47 9.08 -14.70
C THR A 29 -1.14 9.80 -16.02
N GLN A 30 -1.16 11.13 -16.00
CA GLN A 30 -0.94 12.00 -17.18
C GLN A 30 0.44 12.67 -17.18
N SER A 31 1.12 12.76 -16.02
CA SER A 31 2.30 13.62 -15.87
C SER A 31 3.38 13.02 -14.97
N LYS A 32 4.53 12.70 -15.58
CA LYS A 32 5.73 12.19 -14.88
C LYS A 32 6.48 13.25 -14.04
N THR A 33 5.92 14.45 -13.85
CA THR A 33 6.53 15.58 -13.11
C THR A 33 6.77 15.33 -11.61
N LEU A 34 6.21 14.26 -11.05
CA LEU A 34 6.43 13.82 -9.67
C LEU A 34 7.29 12.54 -9.54
N LEU A 35 7.86 12.02 -10.65
CA LEU A 35 8.79 10.88 -10.63
C LEU A 35 9.93 11.10 -9.61
N GLY A 36 10.16 10.10 -8.75
CA GLY A 36 11.23 10.12 -7.74
C GLY A 36 10.99 11.10 -6.57
N LYS A 37 9.82 11.74 -6.48
CA LYS A 37 9.44 12.55 -5.32
C LYS A 37 8.60 11.71 -4.35
N ARG A 38 8.79 11.93 -3.05
CA ARG A 38 7.88 11.41 -2.03
C ARG A 38 6.58 12.21 -2.05
N VAL A 39 5.46 11.52 -2.18
CA VAL A 39 4.10 12.09 -2.13
C VAL A 39 3.28 11.38 -1.06
N THR A 40 2.26 12.05 -0.54
CA THR A 40 1.24 11.46 0.33
C THR A 40 -0.12 11.55 -0.36
N VAL A 41 -0.86 10.45 -0.42
CA VAL A 41 -2.24 10.38 -0.94
C VAL A 41 -3.17 9.80 0.12
N GLU A 42 -4.45 10.13 0.08
CA GLU A 42 -5.46 9.46 0.92
C GLU A 42 -6.43 8.64 0.09
N GLY A 43 -6.77 7.44 0.56
CA GLY A 43 -7.75 6.58 -0.08
C GLY A 43 -7.96 5.26 0.66
N TYR A 44 -8.57 4.31 -0.03
CA TYR A 44 -8.90 2.98 0.47
C TYR A 44 -8.05 1.95 -0.31
N PRO A 45 -7.00 1.36 0.31
CA PRO A 45 -6.20 0.32 -0.34
C PRO A 45 -6.97 -1.00 -0.38
N ALA A 46 -7.04 -1.62 -1.57
CA ALA A 46 -7.79 -2.85 -1.81
C ALA A 46 -7.09 -3.74 -2.85
N LEU A 47 -7.51 -5.00 -2.92
CA LEU A 47 -7.14 -5.97 -3.95
C LEU A 47 -8.26 -6.00 -5.00
N CYS A 48 -8.07 -5.36 -6.16
CA CYS A 48 -9.12 -5.18 -7.15
C CYS A 48 -8.93 -6.00 -8.45
N SER A 49 -7.70 -6.48 -8.71
CA SER A 49 -7.40 -7.33 -9.86
C SER A 49 -8.10 -8.70 -9.82
N MET A 50 -9.05 -8.90 -10.74
CA MET A 50 -9.85 -10.13 -10.86
C MET A 50 -9.06 -11.30 -11.47
N GLY A 51 -8.44 -12.12 -10.62
CA GLY A 51 -7.94 -13.45 -11.03
C GLY A 51 -6.89 -14.08 -10.12
N HIS A 52 -6.18 -13.30 -9.31
CA HIS A 52 -5.05 -13.79 -8.53
C HIS A 52 -5.49 -14.42 -7.20
N ARG A 53 -5.35 -15.75 -7.09
CA ARG A 53 -5.27 -16.42 -5.79
C ARG A 53 -3.89 -16.17 -5.17
N TYR A 54 -3.71 -14.98 -4.60
CA TYR A 54 -2.48 -14.59 -3.90
C TYR A 54 -2.12 -15.62 -2.81
N ARG A 55 -0.86 -16.07 -2.78
CA ARG A 55 -0.35 -17.07 -1.82
C ARG A 55 0.63 -16.47 -0.83
N ALA A 56 1.00 -17.30 0.15
CA ALA A 56 2.01 -16.95 1.13
C ALA A 56 3.39 -16.75 0.49
N GLY A 57 3.87 -15.50 0.44
CA GLY A 57 5.16 -15.15 -0.14
C GLY A 57 5.13 -14.78 -1.63
N ASP A 58 3.94 -14.65 -2.25
CA ASP A 58 3.82 -13.96 -3.53
C ASP A 58 3.98 -12.43 -3.33
N PRO A 59 4.48 -11.67 -4.33
CA PRO A 59 4.40 -10.21 -4.30
C PRO A 59 2.94 -9.76 -4.44
N VAL A 60 2.57 -8.67 -3.77
CA VAL A 60 1.18 -8.17 -3.75
C VAL A 60 1.16 -6.70 -4.11
N SER A 61 0.58 -6.36 -5.27
CA SER A 61 0.20 -4.98 -5.58
C SER A 61 -1.18 -4.70 -5.01
N LEU A 62 -1.30 -3.64 -4.22
CA LEU A 62 -2.56 -3.09 -3.73
C LEU A 62 -2.92 -1.85 -4.56
N GLU A 63 -4.21 -1.67 -4.82
CA GLU A 63 -4.75 -0.53 -5.55
C GLU A 63 -5.38 0.43 -4.56
N VAL A 64 -5.01 1.71 -4.59
CA VAL A 64 -5.62 2.74 -3.71
C VAL A 64 -6.74 3.43 -4.46
N HIS A 65 -7.96 3.37 -3.94
CA HIS A 65 -9.14 3.97 -4.55
C HIS A 65 -9.67 5.16 -3.74
N THR A 66 -10.45 6.05 -4.37
CA THR A 66 -11.13 7.16 -3.68
C THR A 66 -12.25 6.70 -2.75
N GLU A 67 -12.76 5.49 -2.97
CA GLU A 67 -13.90 4.88 -2.27
C GLU A 67 -13.55 3.41 -1.93
N PRO A 68 -14.16 2.81 -0.89
CA PRO A 68 -13.92 1.42 -0.52
C PRO A 68 -14.39 0.42 -1.57
N ASP A 69 -14.00 -0.84 -1.40
CA ASP A 69 -14.47 -1.99 -2.20
C ASP A 69 -14.28 -1.82 -3.72
N CYS A 70 -13.23 -1.09 -4.13
CA CYS A 70 -12.85 -0.84 -5.53
C CYS A 70 -13.85 0.00 -6.35
N HIS A 71 -14.85 0.64 -5.72
CA HIS A 71 -15.93 1.31 -6.44
C HIS A 71 -15.53 2.66 -7.08
N GLY A 72 -14.60 3.40 -6.48
CA GLY A 72 -14.18 4.73 -6.95
C GLY A 72 -12.95 4.69 -7.86
N PRO A 73 -12.59 5.82 -8.52
CA PRO A 73 -11.34 5.96 -9.26
C PRO A 73 -10.08 5.45 -8.51
N ARG A 74 -9.22 4.72 -9.22
CA ARG A 74 -7.88 4.35 -8.73
C ARG A 74 -6.97 5.58 -8.70
N ILE A 75 -6.10 5.64 -7.71
CA ILE A 75 -5.23 6.78 -7.38
C ILE A 75 -3.76 6.42 -7.66
N VAL A 76 -3.27 5.36 -7.00
CA VAL A 76 -1.92 4.81 -7.13
C VAL A 76 -1.95 3.29 -6.91
N ASN A 77 -0.91 2.60 -7.35
CA ASN A 77 -0.60 1.24 -6.89
C ASN A 77 0.39 1.30 -5.70
N ILE A 78 0.38 0.28 -4.85
CA ILE A 78 1.34 0.05 -3.78
C ILE A 78 1.89 -1.36 -3.95
N ASP A 79 3.16 -1.48 -4.33
CA ASP A 79 3.81 -2.78 -4.46
C ASP A 79 4.41 -3.21 -3.11
N LEU A 80 3.78 -4.20 -2.47
CA LEU A 80 4.29 -4.83 -1.26
C LEU A 80 5.27 -5.95 -1.66
N PRO A 81 6.55 -5.86 -1.29
CA PRO A 81 7.54 -6.86 -1.65
C PRO A 81 7.23 -8.20 -0.97
N ALA A 82 7.40 -9.28 -1.73
CA ALA A 82 7.26 -10.65 -1.23
C ALA A 82 8.13 -10.87 0.02
N MET A 83 7.49 -11.14 1.16
CA MET A 83 8.16 -11.60 2.37
C MET A 83 7.56 -12.94 2.80
N SER A 84 8.43 -13.85 3.22
CA SER A 84 8.02 -15.17 3.72
C SER A 84 7.20 -15.03 5.01
N ALA A 85 6.41 -16.07 5.31
CA ALA A 85 5.65 -16.14 6.56
C ALA A 85 6.57 -15.84 7.76
N ALA A 86 6.21 -14.82 8.54
CA ALA A 86 7.14 -14.18 9.46
C ALA A 86 7.80 -15.18 10.42
N PRO A 87 9.13 -15.06 10.68
CA PRO A 87 9.75 -15.79 11.78
C PRO A 87 8.96 -15.49 13.06
N GLY A 88 8.75 -16.54 13.87
CA GLY A 88 7.69 -16.56 14.89
C GLY A 88 7.70 -15.36 15.84
N ILE A 89 6.54 -15.07 16.43
CA ILE A 89 6.29 -13.90 17.30
C ILE A 89 6.94 -14.05 18.70
N GLY A 90 8.19 -14.51 18.75
CA GLY A 90 9.05 -14.41 19.92
C GLY A 90 9.43 -12.95 20.17
N GLY A 91 9.31 -12.50 21.42
CA GLY A 91 9.35 -11.08 21.80
C GLY A 91 10.67 -10.31 21.56
N MET A 92 11.68 -10.94 20.95
CA MET A 92 13.03 -10.39 20.72
C MET A 92 13.35 -10.10 19.24
N GLY A 93 12.47 -10.46 18.29
CA GLY A 93 12.69 -10.20 16.86
C GLY A 93 12.30 -8.75 16.43
N PRO A 94 12.88 -8.23 15.34
CA PRO A 94 12.51 -6.92 14.80
C PRO A 94 11.07 -6.94 14.27
N LYS A 95 10.14 -6.36 15.04
CA LYS A 95 8.71 -6.30 14.68
C LYS A 95 8.51 -5.59 13.33
N PRO A 96 7.89 -6.22 12.33
CA PRO A 96 7.75 -5.05 10.56
C PRO A 96 6.85 -3.83 10.70
N ARG A 97 6.95 -2.89 9.77
CA ARG A 97 5.97 -1.81 9.59
C ARG A 97 5.28 -1.94 8.24
N ASN A 98 4.18 -1.22 8.07
CA ASN A 98 3.50 -1.06 6.78
C ASN A 98 3.23 -2.44 6.15
N ARG A 99 2.46 -3.25 6.89
CA ARG A 99 2.27 -4.68 6.58
C ARG A 99 0.84 -4.98 6.15
N LEU A 100 0.69 -5.90 5.20
CA LEU A 100 -0.56 -6.58 4.91
C LEU A 100 -0.59 -7.88 5.74
N LEU A 101 -1.66 -8.07 6.50
CA LEU A 101 -1.91 -9.22 7.36
C LEU A 101 -3.06 -10.02 6.76
N VAL A 102 -2.79 -11.28 6.40
CA VAL A 102 -3.74 -12.10 5.62
C VAL A 102 -3.86 -13.52 6.15
N GLU A 103 -4.96 -14.19 5.84
CA GLU A 103 -5.15 -15.62 6.09
C GLU A 103 -4.74 -16.47 4.88
N THR A 104 -4.82 -17.79 4.98
CA THR A 104 -4.24 -18.70 3.96
C THR A 104 -4.96 -18.64 2.61
N ASN A 105 -6.19 -18.13 2.60
CA ASN A 105 -6.87 -17.56 1.43
C ASN A 105 -7.43 -16.19 1.87
N PHE A 106 -7.37 -15.16 1.02
CA PHE A 106 -7.74 -13.81 1.44
C PHE A 106 -8.40 -12.95 0.35
N ASP A 107 -9.19 -11.98 0.81
CA ASP A 107 -9.94 -11.00 0.03
C ASP A 107 -10.15 -9.70 0.84
N ASN A 108 -10.81 -8.70 0.24
CA ASN A 108 -11.05 -7.39 0.87
C ASN A 108 -11.96 -7.44 2.12
N SER A 109 -12.54 -8.58 2.48
CA SER A 109 -13.29 -8.75 3.74
C SER A 109 -12.41 -9.20 4.91
N ASN A 110 -11.31 -9.93 4.66
CA ASN A 110 -10.49 -10.54 5.72
C ASN A 110 -9.05 -10.00 5.83
N ILE A 111 -8.56 -9.20 4.88
CA ILE A 111 -7.27 -8.49 5.02
C ILE A 111 -7.31 -7.43 6.14
N LYS A 112 -6.17 -7.25 6.80
CA LYS A 112 -5.92 -6.17 7.77
C LYS A 112 -4.58 -5.50 7.46
N PHE A 113 -4.46 -4.21 7.73
CA PHE A 113 -3.21 -3.46 7.60
C PHE A 113 -2.58 -3.24 8.98
N LEU A 114 -1.25 -3.30 9.05
CA LEU A 114 -0.46 -2.79 10.17
C LEU A 114 0.19 -1.47 9.75
N THR A 115 -0.21 -0.36 10.37
CA THR A 115 0.34 0.98 10.09
C THR A 115 1.79 1.14 10.55
N ASP A 116 2.45 2.22 10.13
CA ASP A 116 3.77 2.65 10.61
C ASP A 116 3.79 2.81 12.14
N ASP A 117 2.66 3.25 12.72
CA ASP A 117 2.44 3.43 14.16
C ASP A 117 1.95 2.14 14.87
N TYR A 118 2.08 0.97 14.22
CA TYR A 118 1.70 -0.37 14.69
C TYR A 118 0.21 -0.57 15.01
N GLN A 119 -0.67 0.30 14.53
CA GLN A 119 -2.12 0.10 14.67
C GLN A 119 -2.57 -0.97 13.64
N THR A 120 -3.36 -1.95 14.09
CA THR A 120 -3.97 -2.93 13.19
C THR A 120 -5.37 -2.47 12.81
N VAL A 121 -5.61 -2.25 11.52
CA VAL A 121 -6.86 -1.68 10.99
C VAL A 121 -7.44 -2.56 9.86
N PRO A 122 -8.77 -2.60 9.69
CA PRO A 122 -9.41 -3.43 8.66
C PRO A 122 -9.25 -2.84 7.25
N ALA A 123 -9.49 -3.68 6.23
CA ALA A 123 -9.43 -3.33 4.81
C ALA A 123 -10.12 -2.00 4.44
N LYS A 124 -11.30 -1.73 5.02
CA LYS A 124 -12.17 -0.59 4.64
C LYS A 124 -11.84 0.72 5.36
N THR A 125 -10.74 0.79 6.11
CA THR A 125 -10.27 2.04 6.73
C THR A 125 -9.56 2.91 5.69
N LYS A 126 -9.93 4.18 5.59
CA LYS A 126 -9.21 5.16 4.76
C LYS A 126 -7.81 5.39 5.36
N LEU A 127 -6.77 5.23 4.54
CA LEU A 127 -5.37 5.41 4.95
C LEU A 127 -4.74 6.59 4.21
N SER A 128 -3.86 7.31 4.90
CA SER A 128 -2.87 8.18 4.28
C SER A 128 -1.67 7.31 3.91
N VAL A 129 -1.29 7.31 2.63
CA VAL A 129 -0.22 6.50 2.06
C VAL A 129 0.88 7.42 1.58
N SER A 130 2.09 7.31 2.14
CA SER A 130 3.27 8.10 1.73
C SER A 130 4.30 7.19 1.04
N GLY A 131 4.89 7.61 -0.08
CA GLY A 131 5.91 6.83 -0.79
C GLY A 131 6.52 7.57 -1.98
N ASP A 132 7.58 7.01 -2.55
CA ASP A 132 8.28 7.60 -3.70
C ASP A 132 7.59 7.19 -5.01
N VAL A 133 7.20 8.16 -5.84
CA VAL A 133 6.48 7.88 -7.09
C VAL A 133 7.41 7.25 -8.12
N ALA A 134 7.12 6.01 -8.48
CA ALA A 134 7.69 5.32 -9.64
C ALA A 134 6.65 5.21 -10.77
N TYR A 135 7.14 5.08 -12.01
CA TYR A 135 6.31 4.83 -13.20
C TYR A 135 6.86 3.61 -13.95
N PRO A 136 6.01 2.75 -14.53
CA PRO A 136 6.46 1.61 -15.33
C PRO A 136 7.27 2.06 -16.55
N ILE A 137 8.26 1.24 -16.93
CA ILE A 137 9.27 1.58 -17.95
C ILE A 137 8.75 1.30 -19.37
N ALA A 138 7.78 2.13 -19.79
CA ALA A 138 7.37 2.41 -21.18
C ALA A 138 6.91 1.27 -22.12
N ASN A 139 7.15 0.00 -21.79
CA ASN A 139 6.88 -1.14 -22.67
C ASN A 139 5.57 -1.88 -22.36
N GLU A 140 4.79 -1.39 -21.40
CA GLU A 140 3.49 -1.95 -21.01
C GLU A 140 2.39 -0.89 -21.21
N GLU A 141 1.48 -1.19 -22.15
CA GLU A 141 0.30 -0.37 -22.43
C GLU A 141 -0.83 -0.58 -21.38
N PRO A 142 -1.85 0.30 -21.34
CA PRO A 142 -2.59 0.61 -20.10
C PRO A 142 -3.34 -0.56 -19.42
N PRO A 143 -3.64 -0.47 -18.10
CA PRO A 143 -3.76 0.77 -17.31
C PRO A 143 -2.45 1.31 -16.72
N PHE A 144 -1.94 2.41 -17.28
CA PHE A 144 -0.74 3.11 -16.80
C PHE A 144 -1.05 3.87 -15.51
N PHE A 145 -0.54 3.38 -14.38
CA PHE A 145 -0.65 4.01 -13.06
C PHE A 145 0.71 4.04 -12.36
N PRO A 146 0.99 5.07 -11.52
CA PRO A 146 2.18 5.11 -10.69
C PRO A 146 2.15 4.06 -9.57
N THR A 147 3.33 3.56 -9.19
CA THR A 147 3.56 2.81 -7.95
C THR A 147 4.15 3.75 -6.89
N LEU A 148 3.76 3.59 -5.62
CA LEU A 148 4.47 4.16 -4.47
C LEU A 148 5.50 3.18 -3.91
N ASN A 149 6.78 3.46 -4.13
CA ASN A 149 7.90 2.72 -3.57
C ASN A 149 8.15 3.07 -2.11
N ALA A 150 8.64 2.10 -1.33
CA ALA A 150 8.85 2.20 0.13
C ALA A 150 7.63 2.86 0.85
N PRO A 151 6.44 2.24 0.74
CA PRO A 151 5.20 2.84 1.20
C PRO A 151 5.09 2.82 2.72
N SER A 152 4.58 3.93 3.28
CA SER A 152 4.09 3.99 4.65
C SER A 152 2.60 4.19 4.72
N LEU A 153 1.98 3.53 5.70
CA LEU A 153 0.54 3.50 5.91
C LEU A 153 0.24 4.12 7.28
N LYS A 154 -0.57 5.17 7.32
CA LYS A 154 -1.15 5.72 8.55
C LYS A 154 -2.66 5.83 8.40
N VAL A 155 -3.40 5.82 9.50
CA VAL A 155 -4.85 6.06 9.47
C VAL A 155 -5.08 7.50 8.99
N ALA A 156 -5.92 7.70 7.98
CA ALA A 156 -6.31 9.04 7.57
C ALA A 156 -7.09 9.69 8.72
N SER A 157 -6.57 10.80 9.26
CA SER A 157 -7.17 11.49 10.41
C SER A 157 -8.45 12.20 9.97
N GLY A 158 -9.58 11.50 10.12
CA GLY A 158 -10.90 12.05 9.80
C GLY A 158 -11.19 13.33 10.57
N SER A 159 -11.61 14.36 9.83
CA SER A 159 -12.35 15.53 10.32
C SER A 159 -13.83 15.35 10.04
#